data_AF-A0A554VMM9-F1
#
_entry.id   AF-A0A554VMM9-F1
#
_cell.length_a   1.000
_cell.length_b   1.000
_cell.length_c   1.000
_cell.angle_alpha   90.00
_cell.angle_beta   90.00
_cell.angle_gamma   90.00
#
_symmetry.space_group_name_H-M   'P 1'
#
loop_
_entity.id
_entity.type
_entity.pdbx_description
1 polymer ?
#
loop_
_entity_poly.entity_id
_entity_poly.type
_entity_poly.pdbx_seq_one_letter_code
_entity_poly.pdbx_strand_id
1 'polypeptide(L)'
;MKYIVLLIICFSTQHILAQDATAYENTIKAFQENFNAQNVDAIFALYTPEMQETMTKEGVKRFVNGCHEQFGNLKKLTFIQTAENINSYTAEFEKISLVMELLLSPNGKIATIQFQEP
;
A
#
# COMPACT_ATOMS: atom_id res chain seq x y z
N MET A 1 11.15 46.93 -15.83
CA MET A 1 11.24 45.46 -15.80
C MET A 1 11.85 45.03 -14.48
N LYS A 2 11.06 44.78 -13.43
CA LYS A 2 11.63 44.37 -12.12
C LYS A 2 10.76 43.44 -11.27
N TYR A 3 9.60 43.01 -11.77
CA TYR A 3 8.65 42.18 -11.01
C TYR A 3 8.29 40.86 -11.70
N ILE A 4 8.85 40.56 -12.87
CA ILE A 4 8.47 39.36 -13.65
C ILE A 4 9.18 38.09 -13.15
N VAL A 5 10.27 38.23 -12.38
CA VAL A 5 11.05 37.08 -11.87
C VAL A 5 10.40 36.42 -10.64
N LEU A 6 9.42 37.05 -9.99
CA LEU A 6 8.80 36.51 -8.76
C LEU A 6 7.76 35.42 -9.03
N LEU A 7 7.26 35.26 -10.27
CA LEU A 7 6.08 34.43 -10.55
C LEU A 7 6.40 32.95 -10.88
N ILE A 8 7.68 32.59 -11.01
CA ILE A 8 8.11 31.23 -11.46
C ILE A 8 8.42 30.30 -10.28
N ILE A 9 8.55 30.81 -9.04
CA ILE A 9 9.00 30.02 -7.89
C ILE A 9 7.86 29.24 -7.20
N CYS A 10 6.58 29.56 -7.46
CA CYS A 10 5.46 28.93 -6.76
C CYS A 10 4.98 27.58 -7.32
N PHE A 11 5.52 27.09 -8.44
CA PHE A 11 5.03 25.85 -9.10
C PHE A 11 5.77 24.57 -8.73
N SER A 12 6.88 24.63 -7.98
CA SER A 12 7.71 23.44 -7.71
C SER A 12 7.30 22.62 -6.47
N THR A 13 6.38 23.09 -5.63
CA THR A 13 6.02 22.41 -4.37
C THR A 13 4.90 21.38 -4.50
N GLN A 14 4.23 21.29 -5.65
CA GLN A 14 3.10 20.36 -5.84
C GLN A 14 3.50 18.92 -6.23
N HIS A 15 4.77 18.70 -6.58
CA HIS A 15 5.21 17.37 -7.06
C HIS A 15 5.23 16.29 -5.98
N ILE A 16 5.47 16.67 -4.72
CA ILE A 16 5.69 15.71 -3.63
C ILE A 16 4.40 14.98 -3.25
N LEU A 17 3.26 15.68 -3.20
CA LEU A 17 1.97 15.09 -2.81
C LEU A 17 1.39 14.17 -3.91
N ALA A 18 1.57 14.51 -5.18
CA ALA A 18 1.08 13.69 -6.30
C ALA A 18 1.88 12.39 -6.44
N GLN A 19 3.18 12.41 -6.12
CA GLN A 19 4.03 11.23 -6.16
C GLN A 19 3.63 10.19 -5.11
N ASP A 20 3.25 10.65 -3.92
CA ASP A 20 2.84 9.77 -2.83
C ASP A 20 1.54 9.03 -3.16
N ALA A 21 0.49 9.76 -3.58
CA ALA A 21 -0.79 9.17 -3.97
C ALA A 21 -0.63 8.11 -5.09
N THR A 22 0.19 8.41 -6.10
CA THR A 22 0.47 7.49 -7.21
C THR A 22 1.20 6.23 -6.74
N ALA A 23 2.14 6.36 -5.78
CA ALA A 23 2.85 5.23 -5.21
C ALA A 23 1.90 4.31 -4.43
N TYR A 24 1.00 4.88 -3.62
CA TYR A 24 -0.01 4.11 -2.90
C TYR A 24 -0.95 3.36 -3.85
N GLU A 25 -1.49 4.03 -4.87
CA GLU A 25 -2.39 3.41 -5.85
C GLU A 25 -1.73 2.22 -6.55
N ASN A 26 -0.49 2.40 -7.03
CA ASN A 26 0.26 1.35 -7.70
C ASN A 26 0.57 0.16 -6.78
N THR A 27 1.01 0.41 -5.55
CA THR A 27 1.35 -0.65 -4.59
C THR A 27 0.11 -1.43 -4.15
N ILE A 28 -1.02 -0.76 -3.94
CA ILE A 28 -2.31 -1.38 -3.59
C ILE A 28 -2.81 -2.25 -4.74
N LYS A 29 -2.77 -1.74 -5.97
CA LYS A 29 -3.13 -2.51 -7.17
C LYS A 29 -2.26 -3.75 -7.32
N ALA A 30 -0.94 -3.59 -7.22
CA ALA A 30 -0.01 -4.70 -7.30
C ALA A 30 -0.21 -5.71 -6.18
N PHE A 31 -0.44 -5.27 -4.94
CA PHE A 31 -0.73 -6.14 -3.82
C PHE A 31 -2.00 -6.96 -4.06
N GLN A 32 -3.09 -6.31 -4.48
CA GLN A 32 -4.36 -6.99 -4.77
C GLN A 32 -4.23 -8.02 -5.90
N GLU A 33 -3.61 -7.65 -7.02
CA GLU A 33 -3.40 -8.55 -8.17
C GLU A 33 -2.59 -9.79 -7.76
N ASN A 34 -1.48 -9.59 -7.04
CA ASN A 34 -0.63 -10.69 -6.63
C ASN A 34 -1.22 -11.51 -5.48
N PHE A 35 -1.99 -10.90 -4.58
CA PHE A 35 -2.73 -11.62 -3.53
C PHE A 35 -3.73 -12.60 -4.14
N ASN A 36 -4.54 -12.13 -5.10
CA ASN A 36 -5.53 -12.96 -5.78
C ASN A 36 -4.90 -14.05 -6.66
N ALA A 37 -3.71 -13.80 -7.19
CA ALA A 37 -2.92 -14.80 -7.91
C ALA A 37 -2.10 -15.71 -6.98
N GLN A 38 -2.15 -15.50 -5.66
CA GLN A 38 -1.32 -16.16 -4.64
C GLN A 38 0.19 -16.11 -4.97
N ASN A 39 0.63 -15.04 -5.65
CA ASN A 39 2.01 -14.85 -6.08
C ASN A 39 2.86 -14.28 -4.93
N VAL A 40 3.28 -15.18 -4.04
CA VAL A 40 4.05 -14.86 -2.84
C VAL A 40 5.34 -14.11 -3.16
N ASP A 41 6.03 -14.46 -4.25
CA ASP A 41 7.32 -13.86 -4.61
C ASP A 41 7.15 -12.38 -4.97
N ALA A 42 6.10 -12.06 -5.72
CA ALA A 42 5.77 -10.68 -6.07
C ALA A 42 5.32 -9.87 -4.85
N ILE A 43 4.53 -10.45 -3.95
CA ILE A 43 4.10 -9.78 -2.71
C ILE A 43 5.30 -9.51 -1.80
N PHE A 44 6.16 -10.51 -1.61
CA PHE A 44 7.38 -10.35 -0.81
C PHE A 44 8.29 -9.26 -1.38
N ALA A 45 8.35 -9.12 -2.70
CA ALA A 45 9.10 -8.06 -3.37
C ALA A 45 8.50 -6.65 -3.20
N LEU A 46 7.25 -6.50 -2.76
CA LEU A 46 6.65 -5.19 -2.43
C LEU A 46 7.15 -4.64 -1.10
N TYR A 47 7.69 -5.48 -0.22
CA TYR A 47 8.11 -5.09 1.12
C TYR A 47 9.47 -4.38 1.11
N THR A 48 9.71 -3.54 2.12
CA THR A 48 11.06 -3.03 2.38
C THR A 48 11.98 -4.18 2.82
N PRO A 49 13.32 -4.03 2.70
CA PRO A 49 14.26 -5.05 3.19
C PRO A 49 14.03 -5.42 4.66
N GLU A 50 13.74 -4.43 5.52
CA GLU A 50 13.47 -4.66 6.95
C GLU A 50 12.20 -5.49 7.17
N MET A 51 11.14 -5.22 6.39
CA MET A 51 9.92 -6.02 6.42
C MET A 51 10.12 -7.41 5.83
N GLN A 52 10.97 -7.57 4.82
CA GLN A 52 11.34 -8.87 4.26
C GLN A 52 12.07 -9.75 5.28
N GLU A 53 12.99 -9.17 6.06
CA GLU A 53 13.68 -9.84 7.15
C GLU A 53 12.71 -10.23 8.28
N THR A 54 11.82 -9.31 8.67
CA THR A 54 10.88 -9.51 9.77
C THR A 54 9.80 -10.54 9.44
N MET A 55 9.17 -10.42 8.27
CA MET A 55 8.08 -11.30 7.86
C MET A 55 8.57 -12.64 7.33
N THR A 56 9.73 -12.67 6.67
CA THR A 56 10.25 -13.78 5.87
C THR A 56 9.33 -14.21 4.72
N LYS A 57 9.90 -14.84 3.69
CA LYS A 57 9.13 -15.34 2.55
C LYS A 57 8.09 -16.39 2.96
N GLU A 58 8.43 -17.27 3.91
CA GLU A 58 7.51 -18.28 4.43
C GLU A 58 6.40 -17.69 5.32
N GLY A 59 6.68 -16.62 6.06
CA GLY A 59 5.63 -15.88 6.78
C GLY A 59 4.63 -15.25 5.83
N VAL A 60 5.10 -14.62 4.75
CA VAL A 60 4.22 -14.07 3.70
C VAL A 60 3.40 -15.17 3.02
N LYS A 61 4.02 -16.32 2.70
CA LYS A 61 3.29 -17.46 2.14
C LYS A 61 2.15 -17.93 3.02
N ARG A 62 2.41 -18.09 4.33
CA ARG A 62 1.39 -18.50 5.31
C ARG A 62 0.26 -17.47 5.39
N PHE A 63 0.61 -16.19 5.46
CA PHE A 63 -0.36 -15.10 5.49
C PHE A 63 -1.24 -15.08 4.23
N VAL A 64 -0.64 -15.02 3.03
CA VAL A 64 -1.37 -14.91 1.76
C VAL A 64 -2.28 -16.11 1.56
N ASN A 65 -1.76 -17.33 1.73
CA ASN A 65 -2.56 -18.54 1.51
C ASN A 65 -3.65 -18.70 2.57
N GLY A 66 -3.35 -18.42 3.84
CA GLY A 66 -4.33 -18.51 4.92
C GLY A 66 -5.47 -17.50 4.73
N CYS A 67 -5.14 -16.24 4.42
CA CYS A 67 -6.16 -15.22 4.13
C CYS A 67 -6.97 -15.55 2.88
N HIS A 68 -6.33 -16.03 1.80
CA HIS A 68 -7.05 -16.39 0.57
C HIS A 68 -8.00 -17.58 0.80
N GLU A 69 -7.56 -18.61 1.52
CA GLU A 69 -8.40 -19.77 1.87
C GLU A 69 -9.59 -19.35 2.76
N GLN A 70 -9.31 -18.56 3.80
CA GLN A 70 -10.32 -18.16 4.78
C GLN A 70 -11.30 -17.13 4.24
N PHE A 71 -10.80 -16.10 3.54
CA PHE A 71 -11.58 -14.90 3.16
C PHE A 71 -11.88 -14.80 1.67
N GLY A 72 -11.22 -15.59 0.83
CA GLY A 72 -11.34 -15.55 -0.62
C GLY A 72 -10.56 -14.42 -1.27
N ASN A 73 -10.90 -14.09 -2.51
CA ASN A 73 -10.23 -13.01 -3.24
C ASN A 73 -10.46 -11.65 -2.59
N LEU A 74 -9.44 -10.79 -2.61
CA LEU A 74 -9.54 -9.36 -2.31
C LEU A 74 -10.17 -8.64 -3.51
N LYS A 75 -11.42 -8.20 -3.35
CA LYS A 75 -12.22 -7.56 -4.42
C LYS A 75 -11.91 -6.09 -4.56
N LYS A 76 -11.75 -5.39 -3.44
CA LYS A 76 -11.62 -3.94 -3.46
C LYS A 76 -10.85 -3.44 -2.25
N LEU A 77 -10.08 -2.38 -2.47
CA LEU A 77 -9.44 -1.56 -1.44
C LEU A 77 -10.00 -0.14 -1.60
N THR A 78 -10.72 0.34 -0.59
CA THR A 78 -11.34 1.68 -0.57
C THR A 78 -10.68 2.55 0.48
N PHE A 79 -10.10 3.68 0.09
CA PHE A 79 -9.45 4.59 1.04
C PHE A 79 -10.44 5.11 2.09
N ILE A 80 -10.00 5.13 3.36
CA ILE A 80 -10.75 5.67 4.49
C ILE A 80 -10.16 7.02 4.89
N GLN A 81 -8.90 7.02 5.36
CA GLN A 81 -8.24 8.19 5.91
C GLN A 81 -6.72 8.00 6.00
N THR A 82 -6.02 9.08 6.32
CA THR A 82 -4.61 9.06 6.74
C THR A 82 -4.52 9.55 8.19
N ALA A 83 -3.90 8.76 9.07
CA ALA A 83 -3.63 9.12 10.46
C ALA A 83 -2.18 8.79 10.78
N GLU A 84 -1.43 9.73 11.36
CA GLU A 84 -0.02 9.52 11.74
C GLU A 84 0.88 8.98 10.60
N ASN A 85 0.62 9.45 9.37
CA ASN A 85 1.25 9.00 8.11
C ASN A 85 0.91 7.57 7.66
N ILE A 86 -0.05 6.91 8.32
CA ILE A 86 -0.54 5.58 7.94
C ILE A 86 -1.86 5.77 7.19
N ASN A 87 -1.95 5.16 6.01
CA ASN A 87 -3.18 5.16 5.21
C ASN A 87 -4.04 3.95 5.58
N SER A 88 -5.30 4.20 5.92
CA SER A 88 -6.29 3.17 6.22
C SER A 88 -7.22 2.96 5.03
N TYR A 89 -7.56 1.70 4.75
CA TYR A 89 -8.43 1.28 3.66
C TYR A 89 -9.43 0.24 4.15
N THR A 90 -10.65 0.26 3.64
CA THR A 90 -11.54 -0.91 3.72
C THR A 90 -11.08 -1.93 2.69
N ALA A 91 -10.70 -3.11 3.17
CA ALA A 91 -10.35 -4.28 2.36
C ALA A 91 -11.54 -5.24 2.28
N GLU A 92 -12.22 -5.23 1.15
CA GLU A 92 -13.38 -6.07 0.87
C GLU A 92 -12.90 -7.39 0.25
N PHE A 93 -12.93 -8.47 1.03
CA PHE A 93 -12.74 -9.83 0.54
C PHE A 93 -14.09 -10.46 0.17
N GLU A 94 -14.09 -11.65 -0.44
CA GLU A 94 -15.33 -12.36 -0.80
C GLU A 94 -16.22 -12.69 0.40
N LYS A 95 -15.61 -12.96 1.56
CA LYS A 95 -16.32 -13.47 2.75
C LYS A 95 -16.34 -12.50 3.93
N ILE A 96 -15.51 -11.45 3.92
CA ILE A 96 -15.37 -10.50 5.03
C ILE A 96 -14.86 -9.14 4.53
N SER A 97 -15.09 -8.09 5.31
CA SER A 97 -14.43 -6.80 5.15
C SER A 97 -13.54 -6.52 6.38
N LEU A 98 -12.31 -6.08 6.13
CA LEU A 98 -11.33 -5.72 7.16
C LEU A 98 -10.87 -4.26 6.96
N VAL A 99 -10.28 -3.67 7.99
CA VAL A 99 -9.50 -2.44 7.86
C VAL A 99 -8.05 -2.83 7.58
N MET A 100 -7.50 -2.35 6.46
CA MET A 100 -6.09 -2.46 6.12
C MET A 100 -5.39 -1.15 6.44
N GLU A 101 -4.36 -1.20 7.26
CA GLU A 101 -3.44 -0.08 7.47
C GLU A 101 -2.16 -0.31 6.69
N LEU A 102 -1.73 0.71 5.94
CA LEU A 102 -0.62 0.64 5.00
C LEU A 102 0.26 1.88 5.14
N LEU A 103 1.55 1.65 5.37
CA LEU A 103 2.60 2.66 5.30
C LEU A 103 3.58 2.28 4.20
N LEU A 104 3.82 3.20 3.27
CA LEU A 104 4.89 3.08 2.29
C LEU A 104 6.12 3.85 2.74
N SER A 105 7.28 3.28 2.42
CA SER A 105 8.55 3.99 2.44
C SER A 105 8.67 4.95 1.24
N PRO A 106 9.63 5.90 1.23
CA PRO A 106 9.76 6.90 0.17
C PRO A 106 9.94 6.35 -1.26
N ASN A 107 10.29 5.07 -1.42
CA ASN A 107 10.43 4.41 -2.72
C ASN A 107 9.20 3.57 -3.11
N GLY A 108 8.08 3.70 -2.40
CA GLY A 108 6.82 3.01 -2.65
C GLY A 108 6.77 1.56 -2.14
N LYS A 109 7.78 1.09 -1.39
CA LYS A 109 7.77 -0.24 -0.77
C LYS A 109 7.00 -0.24 0.55
N ILE A 110 6.32 -1.33 0.84
CA ILE A 110 5.51 -1.53 2.05
C ILE A 110 6.43 -1.62 3.26
N ALA A 111 6.37 -0.61 4.13
CA ALA A 111 7.06 -0.55 5.41
C ALA A 111 6.19 -1.07 6.56
N THR A 112 4.86 -0.99 6.42
CA THR A 112 3.89 -1.58 7.35
C THR A 112 2.65 -1.98 6.59
N ILE A 113 2.14 -3.19 6.87
CA ILE A 113 0.82 -3.64 6.43
C ILE A 113 0.18 -4.47 7.53
N GLN A 114 -1.05 -4.14 7.91
CA GLN A 114 -1.82 -4.93 8.88
C GLN A 114 -3.31 -4.91 8.56
N PHE A 115 -3.99 -5.98 8.94
CA PHE A 115 -5.44 -6.16 8.77
C PHE A 115 -6.08 -6.36 10.12
N GLN A 116 -7.17 -5.65 10.39
CA GLN A 116 -7.94 -5.74 11.63
C GLN A 116 -9.44 -5.71 11.35
N GLU A 117 -10.23 -6.25 12.28
CA GLU A 117 -11.68 -6.07 12.24
C GLU A 117 -12.02 -4.58 12.41
N PRO A 118 -13.06 -4.08 11.73
CA PRO A 118 -13.47 -2.67 11.77
C PRO A 118 -14.01 -2.21 13.13
#